data_AF-A0A840N3K6-F1
#
_entry.id   AF-A0A840N3K6-F1
#
_cell.length_a   1.000
_cell.length_b   1.000
_cell.length_c   1.000
_cell.angle_alpha   90.00
_cell.angle_beta   90.00
_cell.angle_gamma   90.00
#
_symmetry.space_group_name_H-M   'P 1'
#
loop_
_entity.id
_entity.type
_entity.pdbx_description
1 polymer ?
#
loop_
_entity_poly.entity_id
_entity_poly.type
_entity_poly.pdbx_seq_one_letter_code
_entity_poly.pdbx_strand_id
1 'polypeptide(L)'
;MTRNDPIRKPTTLAEAIYIVEQSYGLSERAQIVVHVRRMNLNTGKHFHLVVLEYRSLHDESAFIPLQSGNMFRAIENLTGQRREYAADLLDGGMVSDDAVVTLQDGTTLRAVEIVPARLPYEFTPLDEKVIHAAISVAKIEGAVYRSFRHGLPEEDAKRIIDVGGKSVEFGKFVSGLKFIDFGKLAQIEIQPLLLLNIKGEFEMLFPDEKSPSEQKISDTLALSGFWKPKRRPKS
;
A
#
# COMPACT_ATOMS: atom_id res chain seq x y z
N MET A 1 -16.77 18.26 -15.27
CA MET A 1 -16.97 18.08 -13.81
C MET A 1 -16.97 16.60 -13.51
N THR A 2 -15.80 16.00 -13.36
CA THR A 2 -15.66 14.59 -12.96
C THR A 2 -15.72 14.52 -11.44
N ARG A 3 -16.72 13.81 -10.92
CA ARG A 3 -16.75 13.40 -9.51
C ARG A 3 -15.49 12.59 -9.24
N ASN A 4 -14.67 13.05 -8.29
CA ASN A 4 -13.58 12.25 -7.72
C ASN A 4 -14.20 11.12 -6.88
N ASP A 5 -14.65 10.06 -7.55
CA ASP A 5 -14.76 8.76 -6.89
C ASP A 5 -13.34 8.35 -6.46
N PRO A 6 -13.16 7.75 -5.26
CA PRO A 6 -11.86 7.22 -4.88
C PRO A 6 -11.40 6.24 -5.97
N ILE A 7 -10.23 6.49 -6.55
CA ILE A 7 -9.66 5.68 -7.64
C ILE A 7 -9.70 4.21 -7.19
N ARG A 8 -10.61 3.42 -7.78
CA ARG A 8 -10.70 1.98 -7.55
C ARG A 8 -9.34 1.38 -7.92
N LYS A 9 -8.69 0.72 -6.96
CA LYS A 9 -7.44 0.00 -7.25
C LYS A 9 -7.71 -1.14 -8.24
N PRO A 10 -6.83 -1.37 -9.22
CA PRO A 10 -6.93 -2.53 -10.10
C PRO A 10 -6.92 -3.82 -9.28
N THR A 11 -7.83 -4.71 -9.64
CA THR A 11 -7.98 -6.05 -9.06
C THR A 11 -7.23 -7.10 -9.86
N THR A 12 -6.93 -6.82 -11.14
CA THR A 12 -6.19 -7.72 -12.03
C THR A 12 -4.90 -7.08 -12.54
N LEU A 13 -3.94 -7.92 -12.93
CA LEU A 13 -2.73 -7.41 -13.61
C LEU A 13 -3.03 -6.82 -14.99
N ALA A 14 -4.06 -7.32 -15.68
CA ALA A 14 -4.50 -6.73 -16.95
C ALA A 14 -5.00 -5.28 -16.77
N GLU A 15 -5.79 -5.01 -15.73
CA GLU A 15 -6.19 -3.63 -15.39
C GLU A 15 -4.97 -2.77 -15.04
N ALA A 16 -3.98 -3.32 -14.32
CA ALA A 16 -2.77 -2.58 -13.98
C ALA A 16 -1.88 -2.28 -15.20
N ILE A 17 -1.73 -3.23 -16.13
CA ILE A 17 -1.02 -3.04 -17.40
C ILE A 17 -1.73 -2.01 -18.27
N TYR A 18 -3.07 -2.05 -18.33
CA TYR A 18 -3.85 -1.04 -19.03
C TYR A 18 -3.59 0.37 -18.49
N ILE A 19 -3.49 0.53 -17.17
CA ILE A 19 -3.11 1.81 -16.55
C ILE A 19 -1.70 2.25 -16.99
N VAL A 20 -0.74 1.32 -17.06
CA VAL A 20 0.61 1.61 -17.54
C VAL A 20 0.59 2.07 -18.99
N GLU A 21 -0.09 1.34 -19.86
CA GLU A 21 -0.22 1.67 -21.28
C GLU A 21 -0.82 3.06 -21.50
N GLN A 22 -1.90 3.38 -20.78
CA GLN A 22 -2.56 4.69 -20.90
C GLN A 22 -1.74 5.85 -20.36
N SER A 23 -0.92 5.61 -19.33
CA SER A 23 -0.23 6.70 -18.60
C SER A 23 1.21 6.92 -19.06
N TYR A 24 1.91 5.85 -19.45
CA TYR A 24 3.35 5.87 -19.74
C TYR A 24 3.70 5.30 -21.12
N GLY A 25 2.78 4.61 -21.78
CA GLY A 25 3.07 3.81 -22.98
C GLY A 25 3.91 2.58 -22.66
N LEU A 26 3.60 1.45 -23.30
CA LEU A 26 4.37 0.22 -23.14
C LEU A 26 5.60 0.23 -24.06
N SER A 27 6.79 0.01 -23.48
CA SER A 27 8.02 -0.21 -24.23
C SER A 27 8.39 -1.69 -24.19
N GLU A 28 8.75 -2.26 -25.34
CA GLU A 28 9.26 -3.65 -25.44
C GLU A 28 10.53 -3.89 -24.60
N ARG A 29 11.24 -2.82 -24.23
CA ARG A 29 12.45 -2.89 -23.41
C ARG A 29 12.20 -2.61 -21.94
N ALA A 30 10.96 -2.34 -21.56
CA ALA A 30 10.62 -2.11 -20.16
C ALA A 30 10.59 -3.41 -19.38
N GLN A 31 10.98 -3.32 -18.12
CA GLN A 31 10.84 -4.41 -17.17
C GLN A 31 9.58 -4.17 -16.35
N ILE A 32 8.69 -5.16 -16.30
CA ILE A 32 7.50 -5.11 -15.46
C ILE A 32 7.59 -6.21 -14.41
N VAL A 33 7.51 -5.84 -13.13
CA VAL A 33 7.73 -6.77 -12.00
C VAL A 33 6.65 -6.56 -10.95
N VAL A 34 6.10 -7.65 -10.42
CA VAL A 34 5.19 -7.60 -9.27
C VAL A 34 6.01 -7.61 -7.97
N HIS A 35 5.67 -6.68 -7.07
CA HIS A 35 6.20 -6.64 -5.71
C HIS A 35 5.08 -6.91 -4.72
N VAL A 36 5.35 -7.82 -3.79
CA VAL A 36 4.40 -8.21 -2.75
C VAL A 36 5.03 -7.95 -1.39
N ARG A 37 4.35 -7.18 -0.55
CA ARG A 37 4.83 -6.88 0.81
C ARG A 37 3.78 -7.17 1.84
N ARG A 38 4.21 -7.88 2.88
CA ARG A 38 3.39 -8.16 4.05
C ARG A 38 3.15 -6.90 4.88
N MET A 39 1.89 -6.62 5.14
CA MET A 39 1.41 -5.59 6.05
C MET A 39 0.78 -6.26 7.27
N ASN A 40 1.43 -6.10 8.43
CA ASN A 40 0.93 -6.64 9.68
C ASN A 40 -0.13 -5.72 10.27
N LEU A 41 -1.19 -6.32 10.80
CA LEU A 41 -2.25 -5.65 11.53
C LEU A 41 -1.97 -5.74 13.04
N ASN A 42 -2.52 -4.79 13.80
CA ASN A 42 -2.48 -4.82 15.27
C ASN A 42 -3.18 -6.06 15.87
N THR A 43 -4.06 -6.72 15.12
CA THR A 43 -4.74 -7.98 15.50
C THR A 43 -3.84 -9.22 15.41
N GLY A 44 -2.59 -9.09 14.97
CA GLY A 44 -1.69 -10.21 14.69
C GLY A 44 -1.96 -10.90 13.34
N LYS A 45 -3.03 -10.52 12.64
CA LYS A 45 -3.26 -10.89 11.24
C LYS A 45 -2.33 -10.10 10.32
N HIS A 46 -2.24 -10.51 9.05
CA HIS A 46 -1.56 -9.76 8.02
C HIS A 46 -2.33 -9.86 6.69
N PHE A 47 -2.03 -8.93 5.80
CA PHE A 47 -2.40 -9.01 4.41
C PHE A 47 -1.21 -8.63 3.52
N HIS A 48 -1.27 -8.98 2.24
CA HIS A 48 -0.25 -8.57 1.28
C HIS A 48 -0.71 -7.36 0.47
N LEU A 49 0.17 -6.37 0.43
CA LEU A 49 0.11 -5.27 -0.51
C LEU A 49 0.77 -5.73 -1.81
N VAL A 50 0.09 -5.51 -2.93
CA VAL A 50 0.57 -5.92 -4.26
C VAL A 50 0.75 -4.67 -5.10
N VAL A 51 1.90 -4.54 -5.75
CA VAL A 51 2.23 -3.41 -6.62
C VAL A 51 2.91 -3.91 -7.89
N LEU A 52 2.52 -3.34 -9.02
CA LEU A 52 3.23 -3.52 -10.28
C LEU A 52 4.27 -2.40 -10.44
N GLU A 53 5.55 -2.74 -10.55
CA GLU A 53 6.62 -1.82 -10.96
C GLU A 53 6.77 -1.91 -12.48
N TYR A 54 6.63 -0.77 -13.16
CA TYR A 54 6.99 -0.59 -14.56
C TYR A 54 8.28 0.23 -14.65
N ARG A 55 9.31 -0.32 -15.30
CA ARG A 55 10.62 0.30 -15.44
C ARG A 55 11.00 0.42 -16.92
N SER A 56 10.86 1.63 -17.46
CA SER A 56 11.42 1.99 -18.76
C SER A 56 12.95 2.19 -18.66
N LEU A 57 13.69 1.97 -19.76
CA LEU A 57 15.16 2.08 -19.80
C LEU A 57 15.70 3.48 -19.49
N HIS A 58 14.87 4.51 -19.69
CA HIS A 58 15.28 5.91 -19.63
C HIS A 58 14.48 6.74 -18.62
N ASP A 59 13.47 6.14 -17.98
CA ASP A 59 12.60 6.83 -17.02
C ASP A 59 12.66 6.22 -15.62
N GLU A 60 12.16 7.01 -14.68
CA GLU A 60 11.84 6.59 -13.32
C GLU A 60 10.84 5.43 -13.32
N SER A 61 10.92 4.57 -12.31
CA SER A 61 10.01 3.43 -12.21
C SER A 61 8.62 3.91 -11.78
N ALA A 62 7.59 3.56 -12.53
CA ALA A 62 6.20 3.80 -12.17
C ALA A 62 5.67 2.64 -11.32
N PHE A 63 4.87 2.96 -10.30
CA PHE A 63 4.30 1.97 -9.38
C PHE A 63 2.79 2.04 -9.41
N ILE A 64 2.16 0.94 -9.81
CA ILE A 64 0.70 0.81 -9.87
C ILE A 64 0.25 -0.07 -8.71
N PRO A 65 -0.36 0.49 -7.65
CA PRO A 65 -0.85 -0.30 -6.54
C PRO A 65 -2.10 -1.09 -6.93
N LEU A 66 -2.08 -2.40 -6.71
CA LEU A 66 -3.24 -3.28 -6.87
C LEU A 66 -4.04 -3.39 -5.57
N GLN A 67 -5.21 -4.01 -5.68
CA GLN A 67 -5.98 -4.47 -4.55
C GLN A 67 -5.11 -5.34 -3.62
N SER A 68 -5.27 -5.13 -2.32
CA SER A 68 -4.57 -5.93 -1.29
C SER A 68 -5.28 -7.27 -1.06
N GLY A 69 -4.50 -8.34 -0.87
CA GLY A 69 -5.03 -9.69 -0.76
C GLY A 69 -4.05 -10.64 -0.09
N ASN A 70 -4.53 -11.80 0.38
CA ASN A 70 -3.65 -12.90 0.78
C ASN A 70 -3.58 -14.01 -0.25
N MET A 71 -4.51 -13.99 -1.20
CA MET A 71 -4.62 -14.97 -2.25
C MET A 71 -4.76 -14.26 -3.58
N PHE A 72 -4.37 -14.92 -4.65
CA PHE A 72 -4.72 -14.55 -6.01
C PHE A 72 -5.25 -15.76 -6.77
N ARG A 73 -6.05 -15.49 -7.80
CA ARG A 73 -6.54 -16.47 -8.76
C ARG A 73 -5.78 -16.30 -10.05
N ALA A 74 -5.39 -17.39 -10.68
CA ALA A 74 -4.78 -17.36 -12.00
C ALA A 74 -5.09 -18.64 -12.78
N ILE A 75 -4.89 -18.59 -14.09
CA ILE A 75 -4.91 -19.74 -14.97
C ILE A 75 -3.46 -20.11 -15.28
N GLU A 76 -3.04 -21.34 -14.96
CA GLU A 76 -1.74 -21.85 -15.39
C GLU A 76 -1.73 -22.02 -16.91
N ASN A 77 -0.70 -21.51 -17.60
CA ASN A 77 -0.64 -21.63 -19.05
C ASN A 77 -0.43 -23.09 -19.50
N LEU A 78 0.36 -23.87 -18.76
CA LEU A 78 0.67 -25.26 -19.11
C LEU A 78 -0.57 -26.17 -19.01
N THR A 79 -1.37 -26.01 -17.95
CA THR A 79 -2.50 -26.91 -17.66
C THR A 79 -3.86 -26.32 -18.06
N GLY A 80 -3.94 -25.01 -18.28
CA GLY A 80 -5.20 -24.30 -18.50
C GLY A 80 -6.11 -24.26 -17.26
N GLN A 81 -5.67 -24.79 -16.12
CA GLN A 81 -6.50 -24.86 -14.92
C GLN A 81 -6.47 -23.53 -14.16
N ARG A 82 -7.65 -23.08 -13.72
CA ARG A 82 -7.78 -21.97 -12.78
C ARG A 82 -7.52 -22.47 -11.35
N ARG A 83 -6.61 -21.82 -10.64
CA ARG A 83 -6.23 -22.17 -9.26
C ARG A 83 -6.09 -20.93 -8.39
N GLU A 84 -6.15 -21.13 -7.08
CA GLU A 84 -5.85 -20.11 -6.08
C GLU A 84 -4.46 -20.34 -5.49
N TYR A 85 -3.72 -19.25 -5.25
CA TYR A 85 -2.34 -19.26 -4.78
C TYR A 85 -2.17 -18.22 -3.68
N ALA A 86 -1.17 -18.42 -2.82
CA ALA A 86 -0.75 -17.40 -1.86
C ALA A 86 -0.19 -16.17 -2.59
N ALA A 87 -0.56 -14.96 -2.16
CA ALA A 87 -0.11 -13.72 -2.77
C ALA A 87 1.41 -13.57 -2.79
N ASP A 88 2.12 -14.09 -1.79
CA ASP A 88 3.59 -14.06 -1.70
C ASP A 88 4.29 -14.69 -2.91
N LEU A 89 3.66 -15.66 -3.58
CA LEU A 89 4.24 -16.31 -4.76
C LEU A 89 4.37 -15.37 -5.96
N LEU A 90 3.66 -14.24 -5.98
CA LEU A 90 3.80 -13.23 -7.02
C LEU A 90 5.05 -12.34 -6.84
N ASP A 91 5.70 -12.35 -5.67
CA ASP A 91 6.83 -11.43 -5.42
C ASP A 91 7.99 -11.72 -6.38
N GLY A 92 8.43 -10.70 -7.09
CA GLY A 92 9.46 -10.81 -8.13
C GLY A 92 8.99 -11.47 -9.44
N GLY A 93 7.69 -11.74 -9.59
CA GLY A 93 7.12 -12.25 -10.84
C GLY A 93 7.24 -11.23 -11.97
N MET A 94 7.75 -11.65 -13.12
CA MET A 94 7.87 -10.80 -14.31
C MET A 94 6.56 -10.80 -15.08
N VAL A 95 6.12 -9.62 -15.53
CA VAL A 95 4.86 -9.45 -16.27
C VAL A 95 5.15 -9.00 -17.69
N SER A 96 4.53 -9.63 -18.67
CA SER A 96 4.55 -9.19 -20.07
C SER A 96 3.46 -8.15 -20.33
N ASP A 97 3.53 -7.53 -21.51
CA ASP A 97 2.54 -6.59 -22.03
C ASP A 97 1.13 -7.19 -22.17
N ASP A 98 1.00 -8.49 -22.39
CA ASP A 98 -0.27 -9.22 -22.40
C ASP A 98 -0.75 -9.68 -21.00
N ALA A 99 -0.10 -9.18 -19.94
CA ALA A 99 -0.36 -9.52 -18.54
C ALA A 99 -0.19 -11.01 -18.18
N VAL A 100 0.62 -11.75 -18.95
CA VAL A 100 1.14 -13.05 -18.51
C VAL A 100 2.24 -12.83 -17.48
N VAL A 101 2.20 -13.61 -16.40
CA VAL A 101 3.19 -13.57 -15.33
C VAL A 101 4.07 -14.79 -15.40
N THR A 102 5.38 -14.59 -15.33
CA THR A 102 6.36 -15.66 -15.07
C THR A 102 6.84 -15.53 -13.64
N LEU A 103 6.50 -16.52 -12.80
CA LEU A 103 6.96 -16.61 -11.42
C LEU A 103 8.46 -16.92 -11.35
N GLN A 104 9.06 -16.74 -10.17
CA GLN A 104 10.50 -17.00 -9.97
C GLN A 104 10.89 -18.47 -10.20
N ASP A 105 9.95 -19.40 -10.02
CA ASP A 105 10.15 -20.83 -10.29
C ASP A 105 9.96 -21.19 -11.79
N GLY A 106 9.68 -20.21 -12.65
CA GLY A 106 9.42 -20.38 -14.07
C GLY A 106 7.97 -20.68 -14.42
N THR A 107 7.07 -20.81 -13.45
CA THR A 107 5.64 -21.05 -13.71
C THR A 107 5.02 -19.85 -14.41
N THR A 108 4.36 -20.10 -15.54
CA THR A 108 3.68 -19.05 -16.31
C THR A 108 2.17 -19.06 -16.05
N LEU A 109 1.62 -17.90 -15.71
CA LEU A 109 0.24 -17.69 -15.30
C LEU A 109 -0.40 -16.58 -16.13
N ARG A 110 -1.70 -16.70 -16.43
CA ARG A 110 -2.50 -15.62 -17.03
C ARG A 110 -3.77 -15.35 -16.24
N ALA A 111 -4.44 -14.25 -16.57
CA ALA A 111 -5.68 -13.83 -15.90
C ALA A 111 -5.51 -13.74 -14.37
N VAL A 112 -4.40 -13.13 -13.93
CA VAL A 112 -4.08 -12.97 -12.52
C VAL A 112 -5.00 -11.91 -11.90
N GLU A 113 -5.76 -12.33 -10.89
CA GLU A 113 -6.73 -11.55 -10.13
C GLU A 113 -6.40 -11.65 -8.65
N ILE A 114 -6.13 -10.52 -7.98
CA ILE A 114 -5.94 -10.50 -6.53
C ILE A 114 -7.29 -10.65 -5.85
N VAL A 115 -7.41 -11.65 -4.97
CA VAL A 115 -8.63 -11.84 -4.18
C VAL A 115 -8.61 -10.81 -3.04
N PRO A 116 -9.58 -9.87 -2.99
CA PRO A 116 -9.59 -8.85 -1.96
C PRO A 116 -9.61 -9.48 -0.56
N ALA A 117 -8.63 -9.13 0.26
CA ALA A 117 -8.69 -9.48 1.67
C ALA A 117 -9.73 -8.59 2.35
N ARG A 118 -10.69 -9.20 3.06
CA ARG A 118 -11.54 -8.46 4.00
C ARG A 118 -10.67 -8.05 5.18
N LEU A 119 -10.30 -6.77 5.25
CA LEU A 119 -9.66 -6.24 6.44
C LEU A 119 -10.63 -6.40 7.62
N PRO A 120 -10.14 -6.71 8.83
CA PRO A 120 -11.01 -6.73 10.01
C PRO A 120 -11.64 -5.35 10.26
N TYR A 121 -11.01 -4.29 9.75
CA TYR A 121 -11.51 -2.91 9.72
C TYR A 121 -11.02 -2.25 8.43
N GLU A 122 -11.92 -1.66 7.64
CA GLU A 122 -11.55 -0.80 6.52
C GLU A 122 -11.39 0.63 7.05
N PHE A 123 -10.17 1.16 7.03
CA PHE A 123 -9.95 2.56 7.32
C PHE A 123 -10.52 3.41 6.19
N THR A 124 -11.33 4.40 6.53
CA THR A 124 -11.76 5.39 5.56
C THR A 124 -10.58 6.31 5.19
N PRO A 125 -10.62 7.02 4.05
CA PRO A 125 -9.60 8.02 3.73
C PRO A 125 -9.38 9.06 4.84
N LEU A 126 -10.43 9.39 5.61
CA LEU A 126 -10.32 10.26 6.78
C LEU A 126 -9.55 9.59 7.92
N ASP A 127 -9.79 8.29 8.17
CA ASP A 127 -9.05 7.54 9.18
C ASP A 127 -7.55 7.52 8.88
N GLU A 128 -7.17 7.27 7.63
CA GLU A 128 -5.77 7.25 7.22
C GLU A 128 -5.07 8.59 7.47
N LYS A 129 -5.75 9.70 7.15
CA LYS A 129 -5.26 11.07 7.42
C LYS A 129 -5.12 11.36 8.92
N VAL A 130 -6.09 10.93 9.73
CA VAL A 130 -6.03 11.05 11.20
C VAL A 130 -4.84 10.27 11.76
N ILE A 131 -4.61 9.03 11.28
CA ILE A 131 -3.47 8.22 11.72
C ILE A 131 -2.16 8.90 11.29
N HIS A 132 -2.09 9.46 10.07
CA HIS A 132 -0.91 10.19 9.61
C HIS A 132 -0.60 11.41 10.50
N ALA A 133 -1.60 12.23 10.83
CA ALA A 133 -1.43 13.36 11.74
C ALA A 133 -0.91 12.91 13.11
N ALA A 134 -1.45 11.81 13.66
CA ALA A 134 -0.98 11.27 14.93
C ALA A 134 0.45 10.74 14.88
N ILE A 135 0.83 10.04 13.79
CA ILE A 135 2.22 9.61 13.56
C ILE A 135 3.15 10.82 13.57
N SER A 136 2.75 11.92 12.93
CA SER A 136 3.58 13.11 12.84
C SER A 136 3.74 13.85 14.17
N VAL A 137 2.65 13.99 14.93
CA VAL A 137 2.72 14.50 16.31
C VAL A 137 3.62 13.63 17.19
N ALA A 138 3.57 12.30 17.02
CA ALA A 138 4.42 11.36 17.75
C ALA A 138 5.88 11.38 17.29
N LYS A 139 6.20 11.94 16.11
CA LYS A 139 7.52 11.91 15.46
C LYS A 139 8.07 10.49 15.25
N ILE A 140 7.19 9.54 14.94
CA ILE A 140 7.54 8.11 14.77
C ILE A 140 7.53 7.66 13.31
N GLU A 141 7.48 8.58 12.35
CA GLU A 141 7.38 8.31 10.91
C GLU A 141 8.41 7.26 10.45
N GLY A 142 9.68 7.44 10.84
CA GLY A 142 10.76 6.54 10.47
C GLY A 142 10.67 5.13 11.07
N ALA A 143 9.88 4.96 12.13
CA ALA A 143 9.70 3.67 12.80
C ALA A 143 8.48 2.90 12.26
N VAL A 144 7.41 3.60 11.88
CA VAL A 144 6.12 2.97 11.53
C VAL A 144 5.83 2.93 10.03
N TYR A 145 6.39 3.83 9.23
CA TYR A 145 6.22 3.75 7.79
C TYR A 145 7.14 2.71 7.18
N ARG A 146 6.58 1.88 6.30
CA ARG A 146 7.34 1.03 5.38
C ARG A 146 7.06 1.46 3.95
N SER A 147 8.07 1.31 3.11
CA SER A 147 7.92 1.39 1.66
C SER A 147 7.92 -0.01 1.08
N PHE A 148 7.43 -0.14 -0.15
CA PHE A 148 7.53 -1.38 -0.93
C PHE A 148 8.97 -1.85 -1.13
N ARG A 149 9.95 -0.95 -0.97
CA ARG A 149 11.38 -1.19 -1.12
C ARG A 149 12.13 -1.43 0.20
N HIS A 150 11.43 -1.51 1.34
CA HIS A 150 12.06 -1.77 2.64
C HIS A 150 12.69 -3.18 2.67
N GLY A 151 14.03 -3.24 2.72
CA GLY A 151 14.81 -4.48 2.63
C GLY A 151 15.54 -4.68 1.31
N LEU A 152 15.35 -3.80 0.32
CA LEU A 152 16.14 -3.79 -0.91
C LEU A 152 17.51 -3.09 -0.71
N PRO A 153 18.53 -3.44 -1.52
CA PRO A 153 19.80 -2.72 -1.55
C PRO A 153 19.64 -1.22 -1.82
N GLU A 154 20.58 -0.41 -1.31
CA GLU A 154 20.50 1.06 -1.34
C GLU A 154 20.37 1.64 -2.77
N GLU A 155 20.98 0.96 -3.76
CA GLU A 155 20.91 1.37 -5.17
C GLU A 155 19.51 1.17 -5.79
N ASP A 156 18.76 0.18 -5.32
CA ASP A 156 17.38 -0.06 -5.74
C ASP A 156 16.38 0.82 -4.97
N ALA A 157 16.74 1.21 -3.74
CA ALA A 157 15.92 2.06 -2.88
C ALA A 157 15.88 3.54 -3.32
N LYS A 158 16.97 4.07 -3.90
CA LYS A 158 17.20 5.52 -4.16
C LYS A 158 16.50 6.11 -5.40
N ARG A 159 15.76 5.35 -6.19
CA ARG A 159 15.19 5.89 -7.44
C ARG A 159 14.00 6.81 -7.15
N ILE A 160 14.00 7.98 -7.78
CA ILE A 160 12.87 8.91 -7.86
C ILE A 160 11.70 8.17 -8.53
N ILE A 161 10.47 8.42 -8.06
CA ILE A 161 9.25 7.74 -8.48
C ILE A 161 8.30 8.76 -9.10
N ASP A 162 7.77 8.46 -10.29
CA ASP A 162 6.62 9.21 -10.83
C ASP A 162 5.30 8.62 -10.32
N VAL A 163 4.51 9.45 -9.62
CA VAL A 163 3.12 9.15 -9.28
C VAL A 163 2.20 10.19 -9.90
N GLY A 164 1.62 9.86 -11.06
CA GLY A 164 0.62 10.72 -11.71
C GLY A 164 1.20 12.05 -12.21
N GLY A 165 2.40 12.02 -12.80
CA GLY A 165 3.13 13.16 -13.36
C GLY A 165 3.94 13.95 -12.33
N LYS A 166 4.31 13.34 -11.20
CA LYS A 166 5.10 13.99 -10.14
C LYS A 166 6.28 13.12 -9.76
N SER A 167 7.48 13.59 -10.10
CA SER A 167 8.75 13.03 -9.61
C SER A 167 8.87 13.25 -8.11
N VAL A 168 8.93 12.16 -7.34
CA VAL A 168 9.14 12.21 -5.90
C VAL A 168 10.41 11.47 -5.52
N GLU A 169 11.32 12.22 -4.89
CA GLU A 169 12.56 11.71 -4.32
C GLU A 169 12.29 10.87 -3.06
N PHE A 170 13.00 9.74 -2.95
CA PHE A 170 12.90 8.81 -1.83
C PHE A 170 13.17 9.51 -0.50
N GLY A 171 12.25 9.35 0.47
CA GLY A 171 12.32 9.99 1.77
C GLY A 171 11.15 10.94 2.05
N LYS A 172 10.59 11.58 1.02
CA LYS A 172 9.36 12.37 1.17
C LYS A 172 8.12 11.47 1.29
N PHE A 173 7.13 11.90 2.09
CA PHE A 173 5.87 11.17 2.23
C PHE A 173 5.08 11.25 0.92
N VAL A 174 4.76 10.10 0.34
CA VAL A 174 3.87 10.01 -0.83
C VAL A 174 2.69 9.13 -0.44
N SER A 175 1.51 9.74 -0.38
CA SER A 175 0.25 9.02 -0.18
C SER A 175 0.13 7.91 -1.23
N GLY A 176 -0.08 6.67 -0.79
CA GLY A 176 -0.18 5.49 -1.66
C GLY A 176 1.12 4.69 -1.87
N LEU A 177 2.31 5.21 -1.53
CA LEU A 177 3.60 4.50 -1.69
C LEU A 177 4.33 4.17 -0.38
N LYS A 178 4.05 4.91 0.70
CA LYS A 178 4.40 4.52 2.06
C LYS A 178 3.15 4.00 2.76
N PHE A 179 3.25 2.81 3.34
CA PHE A 179 2.17 2.21 4.11
C PHE A 179 2.55 2.12 5.59
N ILE A 180 1.54 2.24 6.45
CA ILE A 180 1.71 2.15 7.90
C ILE A 180 1.90 0.66 8.24
N ASP A 181 2.99 0.31 8.92
CA ASP A 181 3.11 -0.99 9.56
C ASP A 181 2.37 -0.95 10.89
N PHE A 182 1.09 -1.35 10.88
CA PHE A 182 0.26 -1.36 12.09
C PHE A 182 0.79 -2.34 13.15
N GLY A 183 1.57 -3.36 12.75
CA GLY A 183 2.27 -4.24 13.68
C GLY A 183 3.37 -3.50 14.45
N LYS A 184 4.22 -2.74 13.76
CA LYS A 184 5.23 -1.89 14.41
C LYS A 184 4.58 -0.77 15.22
N LEU A 185 3.54 -0.14 14.69
CA LEU A 185 2.80 0.91 15.39
C LEU A 185 2.25 0.43 16.74
N ALA A 186 1.71 -0.79 16.80
CA ALA A 186 1.20 -1.37 18.04
C ALA A 186 2.29 -1.77 19.06
N GLN A 187 3.54 -1.88 18.62
CA GLN A 187 4.70 -2.28 19.43
C GLN A 187 5.48 -1.08 19.98
N ILE A 188 5.44 0.07 19.31
CA ILE A 188 6.16 1.27 19.74
C ILE A 188 5.50 1.84 20.99
N GLU A 189 6.35 2.24 21.94
CA GLU A 189 5.90 2.98 23.11
C GLU A 189 5.70 4.44 22.72
N ILE A 190 4.43 4.88 22.73
CA ILE A 190 4.03 6.23 22.33
C ILE A 190 3.61 6.98 23.59
N GLN A 191 4.24 8.13 23.84
CA GLN A 191 3.83 9.01 24.93
C GLN A 191 2.38 9.48 24.71
N PRO A 192 1.57 9.66 25.77
CA PRO A 192 0.20 10.14 25.62
C PRO A 192 0.13 11.44 24.82
N LEU A 193 -0.55 11.40 23.68
CA LEU A 193 -0.75 12.57 22.82
C LEU A 193 -2.07 13.25 23.17
N LEU A 194 -2.06 14.58 23.20
CA LEU A 194 -3.29 15.36 23.30
C LEU A 194 -4.03 15.30 21.96
N LEU A 195 -5.32 14.96 22.00
CA LEU A 195 -6.18 14.94 20.80
C LEU A 195 -6.19 16.29 20.07
N LEU A 196 -6.08 17.40 20.81
CA LEU A 196 -6.00 18.74 20.25
C LEU A 196 -4.75 18.94 19.39
N ASN A 197 -3.60 18.37 19.78
CA ASN A 197 -2.38 18.47 18.99
C ASN A 197 -2.51 17.69 17.69
N ILE A 198 -3.12 16.51 17.74
CA ILE A 198 -3.40 15.68 16.55
C ILE A 198 -4.37 16.40 15.61
N LYS A 199 -5.39 17.05 16.16
CA LYS A 199 -6.35 17.86 15.39
C LYS A 199 -5.67 19.07 14.73
N GLY A 200 -4.83 19.80 15.47
CA GLY A 200 -4.07 20.92 14.91
C GLY A 200 -3.13 20.46 13.78
N GLU A 201 -2.42 19.36 13.98
CA GLU A 201 -1.56 18.78 12.95
C GLU A 201 -2.36 18.33 11.72
N PHE A 202 -3.54 17.74 11.92
CA PHE A 202 -4.44 17.37 10.81
C PHE A 202 -4.84 18.60 9.99
N GLU A 203 -5.24 19.70 10.63
CA GLU A 203 -5.64 20.94 9.96
C GLU A 203 -4.47 21.58 9.21
N MET A 204 -3.23 21.44 9.71
CA MET A 204 -2.04 21.90 9.00
C MET A 204 -1.70 21.02 7.78
N LEU A 205 -1.76 19.69 7.93
CA LEU A 205 -1.41 18.74 6.87
C LEU A 205 -2.48 18.64 5.79
N PHE A 206 -3.75 18.88 6.13
CA PHE A 206 -4.90 18.71 5.26
C PHE A 206 -5.85 19.93 5.34
N PRO A 207 -5.41 21.13 4.91
CA PRO A 207 -6.15 22.37 5.11
C PRO A 207 -7.50 22.41 4.37
N ASP A 208 -7.62 21.64 3.28
CA ASP A 208 -8.84 21.57 2.46
C ASP A 208 -9.87 20.55 2.99
N GLU A 209 -9.52 19.78 4.02
CA GLU A 209 -10.37 18.74 4.59
C GLU A 209 -11.15 19.25 5.79
N LYS A 210 -12.38 18.74 5.96
CA LYS A 210 -13.16 19.04 7.15
C LYS A 210 -12.48 18.45 8.38
N SER A 211 -12.15 19.31 9.34
CA SER A 211 -11.51 18.90 10.60
C SER A 211 -12.31 17.81 11.34
N PRO A 212 -11.66 16.71 11.76
CA PRO A 212 -12.32 15.61 12.45
C PRO A 212 -12.70 15.99 13.89
N SER A 213 -13.74 15.34 14.42
CA SER A 213 -14.09 15.46 15.84
C SER A 213 -13.08 14.71 16.72
N GLU A 214 -12.94 15.13 17.98
CA GLU A 214 -12.06 14.44 18.94
C GLU A 214 -12.46 12.97 19.14
N GLN A 215 -13.77 12.68 19.14
CA GLN A 215 -14.28 11.31 19.19
C GLN A 215 -13.80 10.48 18.00
N LYS A 216 -13.87 11.03 16.78
CA LYS A 216 -13.38 10.36 15.57
C LYS A 216 -11.88 10.08 15.69
N ILE A 217 -11.09 11.07 16.14
CA ILE A 217 -9.65 10.89 16.34
C ILE A 217 -9.40 9.75 17.34
N SER A 218 -10.04 9.80 18.52
CA SER A 218 -9.89 8.77 19.55
C SER A 218 -10.22 7.36 19.05
N ASP A 219 -11.34 7.20 18.35
CA ASP A 219 -11.79 5.90 17.84
C ASP A 219 -10.81 5.37 16.78
N THR A 220 -10.38 6.22 15.86
CA THR A 220 -9.39 5.86 14.83
C THR A 220 -8.06 5.41 15.47
N LEU A 221 -7.57 6.12 16.49
CA LEU A 221 -6.31 5.80 17.17
C LEU A 221 -6.38 4.50 17.99
N ALA A 222 -7.53 4.24 18.62
CA ALA A 222 -7.76 2.97 19.29
C ALA A 222 -7.77 1.81 18.28
N LEU A 223 -8.47 1.99 17.15
CA LEU A 223 -8.58 0.99 16.09
C LEU A 223 -7.25 0.71 15.39
N SER A 224 -6.40 1.72 15.20
CA SER A 224 -5.08 1.58 14.56
C SER A 224 -4.00 1.00 15.48
N GLY A 225 -4.30 0.78 16.76
CA GLY A 225 -3.33 0.32 17.75
C GLY A 225 -2.37 1.42 18.22
N PHE A 226 -2.67 2.70 17.94
CA PHE A 226 -1.93 3.85 18.47
C PHE A 226 -2.06 3.94 19.99
N TRP A 227 -3.26 3.61 20.49
CA TRP A 227 -3.56 3.56 21.91
C TRP A 227 -3.90 2.14 22.33
N LYS A 228 -3.16 1.61 23.30
CA LYS A 228 -3.61 0.43 24.04
C LYS A 228 -4.67 0.92 25.04
N PRO A 229 -5.96 0.54 24.90
CA PRO A 229 -6.93 0.90 25.92
C PRO A 229 -6.44 0.36 27.27
N LYS A 230 -6.29 1.23 28.27
CA LYS A 230 -6.10 0.77 29.65
C LYS A 230 -7.28 -0.14 29.96
N ARG A 231 -7.05 -1.44 30.12
CA ARG A 231 -8.08 -2.36 30.63
C ARG A 231 -8.57 -1.74 31.94
N ARG A 232 -9.83 -1.29 31.98
CA ARG A 232 -10.44 -0.91 33.26
C ARG A 232 -10.35 -2.15 34.16
N PRO A 233 -9.85 -2.03 35.41
CA PRO A 233 -10.01 -3.12 36.35
C PRO A 233 -11.50 -3.44 36.41
N LYS A 234 -11.83 -4.73 36.27
CA LYS A 234 -13.20 -5.18 36.55
C LYS A 234 -13.46 -4.85 38.02
N SER A 235 -14.35 -3.89 38.25
CA SER A 235 -14.95 -3.64 39.56
C SER A 235 -15.79 -4.84 39.97
#